data_AF-A0A7C3D3T1-F1
#
_entry.id   AF-A0A7C3D3T1-F1
#
_cell.length_a   1.000
_cell.length_b   1.000
_cell.length_c   1.000
_cell.angle_alpha   90.00
_cell.angle_beta   90.00
_cell.angle_gamma   90.00
#
_symmetry.space_group_name_H-M   'P 1'
#
loop_
_entity.id
_entity.type
_entity.pdbx_description
1 polymer ?
#
loop_
_entity_poly.entity_id
_entity_poly.type
_entity_poly.pdbx_seq_one_letter_code
_entity_poly.pdbx_strand_id
1 'polypeptide(L)' 'AEEHRAIQGSGLGLSIVARIADLHRARIDLSDTSPEGGLTFRVLFPRYPDDGEQEDSRQA' A
#
# COMPACT_ATOMS: atom_id res chain seq x y z
N ALA A 1 9.63 -3.37 -31.29
CA ALA A 1 9.13 -3.61 -29.93
C ALA A 1 8.75 -2.28 -29.31
N GLU A 2 7.70 -1.63 -29.81
CA GLU A 2 7.41 -0.21 -29.55
C GLU A 2 5.89 0.03 -29.61
N GLU A 3 5.10 -0.65 -28.77
CA GLU A 3 3.63 -0.46 -28.78
C GLU A 3 3.01 -0.33 -27.37
N HIS A 4 3.78 -0.48 -26.30
CA HIS A 4 3.25 -0.40 -24.93
C HIS A 4 3.24 1.02 -24.32
N ARG A 5 3.78 2.04 -25.00
CA ARG A 5 4.05 3.35 -24.39
C ARG A 5 2.93 4.39 -24.49
N ALA A 6 1.78 4.07 -25.09
CA ALA A 6 0.74 5.08 -25.34
C ALA A 6 -0.68 4.68 -24.88
N ILE A 7 -0.82 3.75 -23.94
CA ILE A 7 -2.10 3.62 -23.22
C ILE A 7 -2.06 4.59 -22.06
N GLN A 8 -2.73 5.73 -22.22
CA GLN A 8 -2.96 6.66 -21.12
C GLN A 8 -3.73 5.91 -20.03
N GLY A 9 -3.09 5.71 -18.87
CA GLY A 9 -3.76 5.13 -17.71
C GLY A 9 -4.89 6.04 -17.25
N SER A 10 -6.02 5.46 -16.86
CA SER A 10 -7.18 6.18 -16.31
C SER A 10 -6.93 6.82 -14.93
N GLY A 11 -5.70 6.77 -14.42
CA GLY A 11 -5.36 7.16 -13.05
C GLY A 11 -5.86 6.20 -11.97
N LEU A 12 -6.53 5.10 -12.34
CA LEU A 12 -7.18 4.20 -11.39
C LEU A 12 -6.22 3.23 -10.67
N GLY A 13 -5.00 3.05 -11.19
CA GLY A 13 -4.07 2.05 -10.65
C GLY A 13 -3.78 2.28 -9.16
N LEU A 14 -3.40 3.50 -8.78
CA LEU A 14 -3.08 3.80 -7.39
C LEU A 14 -4.32 3.80 -6.49
N SER A 15 -5.49 4.23 -6.98
CA SER A 15 -6.73 4.16 -6.19
C SER A 15 -7.17 2.73 -5.90
N ILE A 16 -6.95 1.80 -6.85
CA ILE A 16 -7.20 0.37 -6.64
C ILE A 16 -6.23 -0.17 -5.58
N VAL A 17 -4.94 0.13 -5.70
CA VAL A 17 -3.92 -0.29 -4.73
C VAL A 17 -4.20 0.25 -3.32
N ALA A 18 -4.59 1.53 -3.21
CA ALA A 18 -4.97 2.15 -1.95
C ALA A 18 -6.15 1.42 -1.30
N ARG A 19 -7.21 1.12 -2.08
CA ARG A 19 -8.37 0.39 -1.56
C ARG A 19 -8.01 -1.01 -1.07
N ILE A 20 -7.13 -1.71 -1.78
CA ILE A 20 -6.65 -3.04 -1.37
C ILE A 20 -5.82 -2.93 -0.09
N ALA A 21 -4.93 -1.94 0.02
CA ALA A 21 -4.13 -1.72 1.22
C ALA A 21 -5.02 -1.45 2.46
N ASP A 22 -6.03 -0.59 2.33
CA ASP A 22 -6.98 -0.29 3.41
C ASP A 22 -7.68 -1.54 3.94
N LEU A 23 -8.17 -2.41 3.04
CA LEU A 23 -8.83 -3.66 3.41
C LEU A 23 -7.92 -4.61 4.19
N HIS A 24 -6.60 -4.53 3.98
CA HIS A 24 -5.60 -5.35 4.67
C HIS A 24 -4.94 -4.62 5.83
N ARG A 25 -5.42 -3.42 6.20
CA ARG A 25 -4.78 -2.55 7.20
C ARG A 25 -3.31 -2.28 6.88
N ALA A 26 -2.97 -2.26 5.60
CA ALA A 26 -1.63 -1.99 5.10
C ALA A 26 -1.41 -0.49 4.90
N ARG A 27 -0.15 -0.05 4.93
CA ARG A 27 0.27 1.33 4.64
C ARG A 27 1.03 1.39 3.32
N ILE A 28 0.82 2.45 2.55
CA ILE A 28 1.60 2.75 1.35
C ILE A 28 2.54 3.92 1.67
N ASP A 29 3.85 3.70 1.57
CA ASP A 29 4.86 4.73 1.72
C ASP A 29 5.51 5.03 0.36
N LEU A 30 5.74 6.30 0.10
CA LEU A 30 6.48 6.79 -1.06
C LEU A 30 7.83 7.31 -0.58
N SER A 31 8.90 6.97 -1.29
CA SER A 31 10.19 7.62 -1.11
C SER A 31 10.81 7.91 -2.46
N ASP A 32 11.49 9.05 -2.56
CA ASP A 32 12.31 9.39 -3.71
C ASP A 32 13.34 8.28 -3.94
N THR A 33 13.50 7.87 -5.20
CA THR A 33 14.50 6.87 -5.58
C THR A 33 15.86 7.55 -5.79
N SER A 34 16.90 6.72 -5.88
CA SER A 34 18.33 7.04 -6.04
C SER A 34 18.66 8.21 -6.99
N PRO A 35 19.89 8.75 -6.99
CA PRO A 35 20.28 9.94 -7.76
C PRO A 35 19.97 9.90 -9.27
N GLU A 36 19.81 8.70 -9.82
CA GLU A 36 19.43 8.44 -11.22
C GLU A 36 17.91 8.49 -11.50
N GLY A 37 17.10 8.78 -10.49
CA GLY A 37 15.66 9.09 -10.61
C GLY A 37 14.74 7.89 -10.41
N GLY A 38 13.44 8.18 -10.48
CA GLY A 38 12.34 7.21 -10.27
C GLY A 38 11.61 7.42 -8.95
N LEU A 39 10.65 6.53 -8.67
CA LEU A 39 9.82 6.56 -7.46
C LEU A 39 9.75 5.17 -6.84
N THR A 40 10.01 5.07 -5.54
CA THR A 40 9.94 3.81 -4.81
C THR A 40 8.65 3.80 -4.00
N PHE A 41 7.83 2.77 -4.24
CA PHE A 41 6.63 2.49 -3.45
C PHE A 41 6.91 1.32 -2.51
N ARG A 42 6.52 1.47 -1.24
CA ARG A 42 6.50 0.37 -0.26
C ARG A 42 5.06 0.14 0.21
N VAL A 43 4.62 -1.13 0.18
CA VAL A 43 3.34 -1.55 0.76
C VAL A 43 3.64 -2.41 1.99
N LEU A 44 3.26 -1.91 3.16
CA LEU A 44 3.60 -2.48 4.45
C LEU A 44 2.37 -3.12 5.07
N PHE A 45 2.38 -4.45 5.20
CA PHE A 45 1.30 -5.20 5.84
C PHE A 45 1.60 -5.42 7.32
N PRO A 46 0.58 -5.42 8.20
CA PRO A 46 0.72 -5.87 9.57
C PRO A 46 1.27 -7.29 9.63
N ARG A 47 2.22 -7.55 10.53
CA ARG A 47 2.82 -8.89 10.71
C ARG A 47 1.82 -9.91 11.24
N TYR A 48 0.86 -9.45 12.02
CA TYR A 48 -0.23 -10.25 12.58
C TYR A 48 -1.55 -9.58 12.20
N PRO A 49 -2.60 -10.35 11.90
CA PRO A 49 -3.95 -9.81 11.87
C PRO A 49 -4.18 -9.14 13.22
N ASP A 50 -4.75 -7.94 13.22
CA ASP A 50 -5.13 -7.29 14.46
C ASP A 50 -6.51 -7.87 14.85
N ASP A 51 -6.43 -8.98 15.59
CA ASP A 51 -7.49 -9.69 16.28
C ASP A 51 -7.83 -8.88 17.53
N GLY A 52 -8.89 -8.07 17.46
CA GLY A 52 -9.23 -7.05 18.47
C GLY A 52 -9.62 -7.56 19.87
N GLU A 53 -8.83 -8.45 20.48
CA GLU A 53 -9.05 -8.99 21.82
C GLU A 53 -7.94 -8.53 22.79
N GLN A 54 -7.89 -7.24 23.07
CA GLN A 54 -7.22 -6.72 24.26
C GLN A 54 -8.04 -5.57 24.83
N GLU A 55 -9.01 -5.86 25.70
CA GLU A 55 -9.44 -5.04 26.87
C GLU A 55 -10.73 -5.59 27.51
N ASP A 56 -10.68 -6.77 28.16
CA ASP A 56 -11.62 -7.13 29.24
C ASP A 56 -10.94 -7.88 30.41
N SER A 57 -9.59 -7.83 30.47
CA SER A 57 -8.81 -8.55 31.50
C SER A 57 -8.33 -7.66 32.66
N ARG A 58 -8.84 -6.43 32.80
CA ARG A 58 -8.57 -5.53 33.94
C ARG A 58 -9.72 -5.43 34.96
N GLN A 59 -10.77 -6.25 34.84
CA GLN A 59 -11.90 -6.23 35.78
C GLN A 59 -11.99 -7.55 36.56
N ALA A 60 -11.00 -7.84 37.41
CA ALA A 60 -11.06 -8.91 38.42
C ALA A 60 -10.39 -8.45 39.72
#